data_AF-A0A2R3N3Z1-F1
#
_entry.id   AF-A0A2R3N3Z1-F1
#
_cell.length_a   1.000
_cell.length_b   1.000
_cell.length_c   1.000
_cell.angle_alpha   90.00
_cell.angle_beta   90.00
_cell.angle_gamma   90.00
#
_symmetry.space_group_name_H-M   'P 1'
#
loop_
_entity.id
_entity.type
_entity.pdbx_description
1 polymer ?
#
loop_
_entity_poly.entity_id
_entity_poly.type
_entity_poly.pdbx_seq_one_letter_code
_entity_poly.pdbx_strand_id
1 'polypeptide(L)' 'MNLGLNKTEKRVIEILIENSSVTSVELAEQIGVTKRTIERTFKTLQEKKRIERIGSKRDGNWIVVR' A
#
# COMPACT_ATOMS: atom_id res chain seq x y z
N MET A 1 11.82 14.26 3.46
CA MET A 1 11.21 13.71 4.69
C MET A 1 11.55 12.23 4.77
N ASN A 2 12.32 11.81 5.78
CA ASN A 2 12.56 10.39 6.03
C ASN A 2 11.33 9.81 6.73
N LEU A 3 10.48 9.09 6.00
CA LEU A 3 9.21 8.55 6.49
C LEU A 3 9.37 7.34 7.45
N GLY A 4 10.61 6.91 7.75
CA GLY A 4 10.87 5.71 8.58
C GLY A 4 10.42 4.40 7.91
N LEU A 5 10.26 4.42 6.58
CA LEU A 5 9.72 3.32 5.80
C LEU A 5 10.83 2.44 5.22
N ASN A 6 10.57 1.13 5.19
CA ASN A 6 11.43 0.18 4.49
C ASN A 6 11.25 0.28 2.96
N LYS A 7 12.09 -0.45 2.19
CA LYS A 7 12.08 -0.40 0.73
C LYS A 7 10.72 -0.76 0.13
N THR A 8 10.06 -1.79 0.64
CA THR A 8 8.75 -2.26 0.16
C THR A 8 7.65 -1.25 0.50
N GLU A 9 7.63 -0.74 1.73
CA GLU A 9 6.69 0.29 2.17
C GLU A 9 6.76 1.55 1.32
N LYS A 10 7.97 2.02 1.01
CA LYS A 10 8.18 3.17 0.11
C LYS A 10 7.60 2.90 -1.27
N ARG A 11 7.90 1.73 -1.84
CA ARG A 11 7.45 1.36 -3.19
C ARG A 11 5.93 1.22 -3.26
N VAL A 12 5.30 0.66 -2.23
CA VAL A 12 3.84 0.60 -2.12
C VAL A 12 3.25 2.00 -2.10
N ILE A 13 3.78 2.93 -1.30
CA ILE A 13 3.26 4.30 -1.25
C ILE A 13 3.41 5.01 -2.61
N GLU A 14 4.56 4.88 -3.28
CA GLU A 14 4.78 5.46 -4.62
C GLU A 14 3.69 5.00 -5.61
N ILE A 15 3.43 3.69 -5.66
CA ILE A 15 2.41 3.13 -6.56
C ILE A 15 1.00 3.58 -6.15
N LEU A 16 0.70 3.67 -4.84
CA LEU A 16 -0.60 4.14 -4.37
C LEU A 16 -0.87 5.62 -4.69
N ILE A 17 0.18 6.45 -4.78
CA ILE A 17 0.07 7.84 -5.21
C ILE A 17 -0.30 7.92 -6.70
N GLU A 18 0.25 7.02 -7.51
CA GLU A 18 -0.03 6.94 -8.95
C GLU A 18 -1.39 6.28 -9.25
N ASN A 19 -1.73 5.22 -8.51
CA ASN A 19 -2.96 4.44 -8.67
C ASN A 19 -3.47 3.93 -7.32
N SER A 20 -4.44 4.63 -6.75
CA SER A 20 -5.09 4.27 -5.48
C SER A 20 -5.95 3.00 -5.54
N SER A 21 -6.30 2.53 -6.73
CA SER A 21 -7.20 1.38 -6.94
C SER A 21 -6.45 0.06 -7.14
N VAL A 22 -5.12 0.08 -7.09
CA VAL A 22 -4.28 -1.10 -7.27
C VAL A 22 -4.56 -2.15 -6.18
N THR A 23 -4.59 -3.42 -6.61
CA THR A 23 -4.81 -4.56 -5.74
C THR A 23 -3.50 -5.05 -5.11
N SER A 24 -3.62 -5.86 -4.05
CA SER A 24 -2.47 -6.52 -3.44
C SER A 24 -1.74 -7.49 -4.38
N VAL A 25 -2.43 -8.01 -5.40
CA VAL A 25 -1.86 -8.95 -6.38
C VAL A 25 -1.00 -8.19 -7.39
N GLU A 26 -1.54 -7.12 -7.97
CA GLU A 26 -0.81 -6.27 -8.93
C GLU A 26 0.44 -5.65 -8.28
N LEU A 27 0.32 -5.17 -7.03
CA LEU A 27 1.47 -4.68 -6.27
C LEU A 27 2.54 -5.76 -6.06
N ALA A 28 2.11 -6.99 -5.79
CA ALA A 28 3.01 -8.12 -5.57
C ALA A 28 3.80 -8.45 -6.83
N GLU A 29 3.12 -8.47 -7.99
CA GLU A 29 3.72 -8.68 -9.30
C GLU A 29 4.68 -7.54 -9.67
N GLN A 30 4.26 -6.29 -9.50
CA GLN A 30 5.06 -5.12 -9.86
C GLN A 30 6.31 -4.92 -8.98
N ILE A 31 6.22 -5.29 -7.70
CA ILE A 31 7.33 -5.16 -6.75
C ILE A 31 8.22 -6.42 -6.73
N GLY A 32 7.69 -7.57 -7.18
CA GLY A 32 8.39 -8.85 -7.13
C GLY A 32 8.41 -9.49 -5.74
N VAL A 33 7.28 -9.40 -5.02
CA VAL A 33 7.11 -10.00 -3.68
C VAL A 33 5.84 -10.84 -3.65
N THR A 34 5.60 -11.56 -2.54
CA THR A 34 4.35 -12.32 -2.40
C THR A 34 3.19 -11.40 -2.03
N LYS A 35 1.96 -11.76 -2.43
CA LYS A 35 0.72 -11.09 -1.99
C LYS A 35 0.65 -10.91 -0.47
N ARG A 36 1.06 -11.94 0.29
CA ARG A 36 1.11 -11.91 1.77
C ARG A 36 2.05 -10.82 2.30
N THR A 37 3.13 -10.51 1.58
CA THR A 37 4.05 -9.41 1.92
C THR A 37 3.36 -8.07 1.75
N ILE A 38 2.59 -7.88 0.66
CA ILE A 38 1.83 -6.66 0.43
C ILE A 38 0.71 -6.50 1.46
N GLU A 39 -0.05 -7.54 1.78
CA GLU A 39 -1.10 -7.50 2.81
C GLU A 39 -0.54 -7.09 4.18
N ARG A 40 0.61 -7.66 4.58
CA ARG A 40 1.32 -7.25 5.79
C ARG A 40 1.78 -5.79 5.72
N THR A 41 2.31 -5.38 4.57
CA THR A 41 2.76 -4.00 4.33
C THR A 41 1.60 -3.02 4.47
N PHE A 42 0.43 -3.31 3.90
CA PHE A 42 -0.78 -2.50 4.07
C PHE A 42 -1.17 -2.38 5.54
N LYS A 43 -1.18 -3.49 6.27
CA LYS A 43 -1.49 -3.46 7.71
C LYS A 43 -0.51 -2.56 8.47
N THR A 44 0.80 -2.71 8.24
CA THR A 44 1.81 -1.87 8.90
C THR A 44 1.70 -0.40 8.50
N LEU A 45 1.42 -0.09 7.23
CA LEU A 45 1.23 1.29 6.78
C LEU A 45 -0.04 1.92 7.36
N GLN A 46 -1.13 1.16 7.53
CA GLN A 46 -2.33 1.61 8.24
C GLN A 46 -2.05 1.87 9.71
N GLU A 47 -1.36 0.96 10.40
CA GLU A 47 -0.95 1.13 11.81
C GLU A 47 -0.06 2.37 12.00
N LYS A 48 0.82 2.64 11.03
CA LYS A 48 1.65 3.86 10.97
C LYS A 48 0.88 5.11 10.54
N LYS A 49 -0.42 5.02 10.25
CA LYS A 49 -1.28 6.11 9.74
C LYS A 49 -0.70 6.76 8.48
N ARG A 50 -0.16 5.95 7.56
CA ARG A 50 0.37 6.38 6.27
C ARG A 50 -0.59 6.13 5.13
N ILE A 51 -1.48 5.15 5.28
CA ILE A 51 -2.52 4.86 4.30
C ILE A 51 -3.84 4.55 5.02
N GLU A 52 -4.95 4.85 4.35
CA GLU A 52 -6.28 4.47 4.77
C GLU A 52 -7.04 3.86 3.59
N ARG A 53 -7.97 2.95 3.90
CA ARG A 53 -8.81 2.31 2.89
C ARG A 53 -10.19 2.96 2.92
N ILE A 54 -10.61 3.52 1.79
CA ILE A 54 -11.93 4.13 1.63
C ILE A 54 -12.76 3.29 0.67
N GLY A 55 -14.03 3.03 1.02
CA GLY A 55 -14.97 2.30 0.18
C GLY A 55 -15.18 0.84 0.57
N SER A 56 -15.93 0.11 -0.27
CA SER A 56 -16.39 -1.26 0.02
C SER A 56 -15.24 -2.26 0.02
N LYS A 57 -15.45 -3.49 0.53
CA LYS A 57 -14.45 -4.57 0.42
C LYS A 57 -14.09 -4.90 -1.04
N ARG A 58 -15.00 -4.67 -1.99
CA ARG A 58 -14.82 -5.03 -3.40
C ARG A 58 -14.18 -3.91 -4.22
N ASP A 59 -14.61 -2.67 -3.99
CA ASP A 59 -14.30 -1.52 -4.85
C ASP A 59 -13.65 -0.36 -4.05
N GLY A 60 -13.00 -0.70 -2.94
CA GLY A 60 -12.35 0.27 -2.07
C GLY A 60 -10.96 0.65 -2.54
N ASN A 61 -10.64 1.93 -2.43
CA ASN A 61 -9.36 2.53 -2.80
C ASN A 61 -8.47 2.75 -1.58
N TRP A 62 -7.17 2.80 -1.82
CA TRP A 62 -6.16 3.15 -0.84
C TRP A 62 -5.73 4.60 -1.00
N ILE A 63 -5.86 5.38 0.06
CA ILE A 63 -5.44 6.78 0.09
C ILE A 63 -4.21 6.92 0.97
N VAL A 64 -3.21 7.65 0.48
CA VAL A 64 -2.02 7.97 1.25
C VAL A 64 -2.32 9.18 2.15
N VAL A 65 -2.14 8.99 3.46
CA VAL A 65 -2.35 10.01 4.49
C VAL A 65 -0.99 10.58 4.89
N ARG A 66 -0.89 11.91 4.95
CA ARG A 66 0.36 12.64 5.20
C ARG A 66 0.67 12.79 6.68
#